data_AF-A0A3C1RZL9-F1
#
_entry.id   AF-A0A3C1RZL9-F1
#
_cell.length_a   1.000
_cell.length_b   1.000
_cell.length_c   1.000
_cell.angle_alpha   90.00
_cell.angle_beta   90.00
_cell.angle_gamma   90.00
#
_symmetry.space_group_name_H-M   'P 1'
#
loop_
_entity.id
_entity.type
_entity.pdbx_description
1 polymer ?
#
loop_
_entity_poly.entity_id
_entity_poly.type
_entity_poly.pdbx_seq_one_letter_code
_entity_poly.pdbx_strand_id
1 'polypeptide(L)'
;MYKIILLFVATILISCREDNIPKQKAYLSLEYPSQNYQDLDVDRPYVFEIDENTSVKALPKNWLKIVYPGLKASVDITYRPVNNNLKELFMEAEKLVFEHTVKADNIIWRDFSNTNHKVYGKLCQIEGNAASQVQFHATDSTKHFIKGALFFYAKPNYDSIFPAVEYIKKDMVKMMESLKWR
;
A
#
# COMPACT_ATOMS: atom_id res chain seq x y z
N MET A 1 -32.40 64.47 -11.09
CA MET A 1 -31.99 63.26 -11.84
C MET A 1 -30.51 62.90 -11.66
N TYR A 2 -29.58 63.86 -11.59
CA TYR A 2 -28.14 63.58 -11.36
C TYR A 2 -27.80 62.83 -10.05
N LYS A 3 -28.55 63.05 -8.97
CA LYS A 3 -28.32 62.37 -7.67
C LYS A 3 -28.59 60.85 -7.70
N ILE A 4 -29.46 60.38 -8.60
CA ILE A 4 -29.79 58.94 -8.72
C ILE A 4 -28.72 58.21 -9.54
N ILE A 5 -28.17 58.88 -10.55
CA ILE A 5 -27.06 58.36 -11.37
C ILE A 5 -25.81 58.17 -10.50
N LEU A 6 -25.55 59.10 -9.57
CA LEU A 6 -24.38 59.04 -8.69
C LEU A 6 -24.47 57.90 -7.65
N LEU A 7 -25.68 57.51 -7.25
CA LEU A 7 -25.91 56.37 -6.36
C LEU A 7 -25.70 55.02 -7.07
N PHE A 8 -26.01 54.94 -8.36
CA PHE A 8 -25.86 53.73 -9.17
C PHE A 8 -24.40 53.42 -9.54
N VAL A 9 -23.55 54.46 -9.61
CA VAL A 9 -22.11 54.32 -9.87
C VAL A 9 -21.37 53.80 -8.62
N ALA A 10 -21.87 54.09 -7.42
CA ALA A 10 -21.23 53.68 -6.17
C ALA A 10 -21.34 52.16 -5.89
N THR A 11 -22.35 51.48 -6.44
CA THR A 11 -22.55 50.02 -6.23
C THR A 11 -21.68 49.13 -7.11
N ILE A 12 -20.92 49.69 -8.05
CA ILE A 12 -20.07 48.94 -9.00
C ILE A 12 -18.67 48.68 -8.41
N LEU A 13 -18.31 49.29 -7.28
CA LEU A 13 -16.99 49.17 -6.64
C LEU A 13 -16.89 48.06 -5.57
N ILE A 14 -17.90 47.20 -5.44
CA ILE A 14 -17.84 46.05 -4.53
C ILE A 14 -17.05 44.94 -5.23
N SER A 15 -15.73 45.04 -5.14
CA SER A 15 -14.74 44.10 -5.63
C SER A 15 -15.00 42.68 -5.09
N CYS A 16 -14.91 41.70 -6.00
CA CYS A 16 -14.81 40.28 -5.66
C CYS A 16 -13.53 40.05 -4.86
N ARG A 17 -13.65 39.40 -3.69
CA ARG A 17 -12.51 38.70 -3.09
C ARG A 17 -12.15 37.56 -4.02
N GLU A 18 -10.99 37.65 -4.66
CA GLU A 18 -10.33 36.49 -5.23
C GLU A 18 -9.88 35.62 -4.06
N ASP A 19 -10.67 34.58 -3.77
CA ASP A 19 -10.21 33.46 -2.98
C ASP A 19 -9.04 32.86 -3.75
N ASN A 20 -7.84 33.29 -3.38
CA ASN A 20 -6.59 32.77 -3.91
C ASN A 20 -6.49 31.31 -3.47
N ILE A 21 -7.09 30.41 -4.24
CA ILE A 21 -6.91 28.98 -4.05
C ILE A 21 -5.40 28.75 -4.19
N PRO A 22 -4.70 28.33 -3.12
CA PRO A 22 -3.27 28.16 -3.18
C PRO A 22 -2.96 27.14 -4.28
N LYS A 23 -2.15 27.57 -5.25
CA LYS A 23 -1.73 26.72 -6.38
C LYS A 23 -1.14 25.43 -5.81
N GLN A 24 -1.63 24.27 -6.25
CA GLN A 24 -1.08 22.98 -5.84
C GLN A 24 0.43 22.99 -6.04
N LYS A 25 1.17 22.65 -4.99
CA LYS A 25 2.63 22.52 -5.07
C LYS A 25 2.94 21.44 -6.10
N ALA A 26 3.72 21.78 -7.11
CA ALA A 26 4.18 20.82 -8.10
C ALA A 26 5.14 19.85 -7.41
N TYR A 27 4.71 18.60 -7.26
CA TYR A 27 5.59 17.51 -6.89
C TYR A 27 6.32 16.99 -8.14
N LEU A 28 7.52 16.43 -7.95
CA LEU A 28 8.26 15.81 -9.04
C LEU A 28 7.40 14.70 -9.67
N SER A 29 7.24 14.70 -11.00
CA SER A 29 6.63 13.56 -11.69
C SER A 29 7.60 12.39 -11.62
N LEU A 30 7.34 11.45 -10.72
CA LEU A 30 8.12 10.23 -10.61
C LEU A 30 7.58 9.23 -11.63
N GLU A 31 8.35 9.00 -12.70
CA GLU A 31 8.07 7.93 -13.65
C GLU A 31 8.56 6.60 -13.06
N TYR A 32 7.66 5.62 -13.01
CA TYR A 32 7.98 4.27 -12.54
C TYR A 32 8.09 3.32 -13.73
N PRO A 33 9.01 2.35 -13.69
CA PRO A 33 9.17 1.39 -14.77
C PRO A 33 7.90 0.56 -14.94
N SER A 34 7.61 0.12 -16.16
CA SER A 34 6.51 -0.81 -16.42
C SER A 34 6.71 -2.10 -15.63
N GLN A 35 5.65 -2.58 -14.98
CA GLN A 35 5.68 -3.81 -14.18
C GLN A 35 5.62 -5.03 -15.10
N ASN A 36 6.74 -5.74 -15.20
CA ASN A 36 6.83 -7.05 -15.83
C ASN A 36 6.99 -8.10 -14.74
N TYR A 37 6.31 -9.22 -14.87
CA TYR A 37 6.19 -10.20 -13.80
C TYR A 37 6.88 -11.51 -14.18
N GLN A 38 7.62 -12.05 -13.22
CA GLN A 38 8.28 -13.36 -13.32
C GLN A 38 7.91 -14.23 -12.13
N ASP A 39 7.92 -15.55 -12.32
CA ASP A 39 7.70 -16.50 -11.23
C ASP A 39 8.85 -16.43 -10.21
N LEU A 40 8.51 -16.57 -8.93
CA LEU A 40 9.50 -16.69 -7.86
C LEU A 40 10.31 -17.98 -8.01
N ASP A 41 11.58 -17.84 -8.40
CA ASP A 41 12.55 -18.95 -8.49
C ASP A 41 13.21 -19.27 -7.14
N VAL A 42 12.39 -19.58 -6.13
CA VAL A 42 12.87 -20.00 -4.81
C VAL A 42 12.02 -21.16 -4.31
N ASP A 43 12.65 -22.24 -3.87
CA ASP A 43 11.94 -23.40 -3.32
C ASP A 43 11.31 -23.06 -1.95
N ARG A 44 9.98 -22.91 -1.94
CA ARG A 44 9.17 -22.49 -0.79
C ARG A 44 7.82 -23.22 -0.83
N PRO A 45 7.10 -23.33 0.32
CA PRO A 45 5.73 -23.88 0.39
C PRO A 45 4.67 -22.99 -0.28
N TYR A 46 5.11 -21.98 -1.04
CA TYR A 46 4.28 -21.05 -1.77
C TYR A 46 5.07 -20.54 -2.99
N VAL A 47 4.35 -20.11 -4.02
CA VAL A 47 4.89 -19.44 -5.20
C VAL A 47 3.96 -18.30 -5.59
N PHE A 48 4.52 -17.20 -6.07
CA PHE A 48 3.80 -16.07 -6.62
C PHE A 48 4.70 -15.37 -7.64
N GLU A 49 4.11 -14.48 -8.43
CA GLU A 49 4.81 -13.63 -9.39
C GLU A 49 5.33 -12.37 -8.71
N ILE A 50 6.52 -11.92 -9.12
CA ILE A 50 7.17 -10.69 -8.64
C ILE A 50 7.59 -9.80 -9.81
N ASP A 51 7.71 -8.50 -9.57
CA ASP A 51 8.25 -7.57 -10.56
C ASP A 51 9.74 -7.87 -10.86
N GLU A 52 10.11 -7.91 -12.14
CA GLU A 52 11.49 -8.11 -12.63
C GLU A 52 12.49 -7.08 -12.08
N ASN A 53 12.02 -5.88 -11.75
CA ASN A 53 12.85 -4.80 -11.20
C ASN A 53 13.15 -4.96 -9.70
N THR A 54 12.82 -6.11 -9.11
CA THR A 54 13.02 -6.40 -7.69
C THR A 54 14.19 -7.35 -7.43
N SER A 55 14.76 -7.24 -6.24
CA SER A 55 15.77 -8.17 -5.75
C SER A 55 15.21 -8.99 -4.60
N VAL A 56 15.20 -10.32 -4.75
CA VAL A 56 14.70 -11.24 -3.73
C VAL A 56 15.83 -11.65 -2.80
N LYS A 57 15.61 -11.48 -1.50
CA LYS A 57 16.48 -12.01 -0.44
C LYS A 57 15.77 -13.13 0.29
N ALA A 58 16.30 -14.34 0.17
CA ALA A 58 15.85 -15.49 0.94
C ALA A 58 16.25 -15.36 2.41
N LEU A 59 15.28 -15.52 3.31
CA LEU A 59 15.49 -15.51 4.76
C LEU A 59 15.19 -16.89 5.36
N PRO A 60 15.67 -17.18 6.58
CA PRO A 60 15.32 -18.39 7.31
C PRO A 60 13.80 -18.52 7.52
N LYS A 61 13.31 -19.73 7.84
CA LYS A 61 11.89 -20.02 8.12
C LYS A 61 10.93 -19.76 6.94
N ASN A 62 11.41 -19.92 5.71
CA ASN A 62 10.65 -19.66 4.48
C ASN A 62 10.18 -18.20 4.34
N TRP A 63 10.88 -17.27 4.96
CA TRP A 63 10.63 -15.84 4.81
C TRP A 63 11.35 -15.32 3.58
N LEU A 64 10.84 -14.22 3.02
CA LEU A 64 11.46 -13.52 1.90
C LEU A 64 11.45 -12.02 2.16
N LYS A 65 12.41 -11.34 1.56
CA LYS A 65 12.46 -9.89 1.52
C LYS A 65 12.61 -9.47 0.06
N ILE A 66 11.57 -8.88 -0.48
CA ILE A 66 11.52 -8.37 -1.84
C ILE A 66 11.95 -6.91 -1.77
N VAL A 67 13.10 -6.59 -2.34
CA VAL A 67 13.68 -5.24 -2.29
C VAL A 67 13.37 -4.53 -3.60
N TYR A 68 12.92 -3.28 -3.50
CA TYR A 68 12.71 -2.35 -4.62
C TYR A 68 13.80 -1.27 -4.54
N PRO A 69 14.98 -1.48 -5.17
CA PRO A 69 16.13 -0.58 -4.98
C PRO A 69 15.82 0.86 -5.43
N GLY A 70 15.10 1.02 -6.55
CA GLY A 70 14.71 2.33 -7.07
C GLY A 70 13.75 3.10 -6.18
N LEU A 71 12.95 2.40 -5.36
CA LEU A 71 11.93 2.99 -4.50
C LEU A 71 12.38 3.14 -3.04
N LYS A 72 13.58 2.65 -2.71
CA LYS A 72 14.08 2.55 -1.33
C LYS A 72 13.04 1.91 -0.41
N ALA A 73 12.44 0.82 -0.89
CA ALA A 73 11.42 0.08 -0.18
C ALA A 73 11.72 -1.43 -0.16
N SER A 74 11.09 -2.14 0.76
CA SER A 74 11.00 -3.59 0.73
C SER A 74 9.62 -4.08 1.11
N VAL A 75 9.22 -5.19 0.52
CA VAL A 75 8.08 -5.98 0.99
C VAL A 75 8.66 -7.19 1.72
N ASP A 76 8.38 -7.26 3.01
CA ASP A 76 8.83 -8.35 3.88
C ASP A 76 7.71 -9.40 3.93
N ILE A 77 8.02 -10.60 3.44
CA ILE A 77 7.12 -11.74 3.37
C ILE A 77 7.45 -12.70 4.52
N THR A 78 6.49 -12.87 5.43
CA THR A 78 6.59 -13.76 6.58
C THR A 78 5.67 -14.95 6.36
N TYR A 79 6.23 -16.16 6.41
CA TYR A 79 5.50 -17.41 6.36
C TYR A 79 5.41 -18.04 7.75
N ARG A 80 4.22 -18.54 8.11
CA ARG A 80 3.99 -19.34 9.30
C ARG A 80 3.08 -20.53 8.95
N PRO A 81 3.39 -21.75 9.41
CA PRO A 81 2.48 -22.88 9.27
C PRO A 81 1.26 -22.68 10.18
N VAL A 82 0.10 -23.13 9.71
CA VAL A 82 -1.14 -23.17 10.49
C VAL A 82 -1.19 -24.50 11.24
N ASN A 83 -1.18 -24.43 12.56
CA ASN A 83 -1.33 -25.57 13.46
C ASN A 83 -2.21 -25.18 14.65
N ASN A 84 -3.53 -25.20 14.44
CA ASN A 84 -4.53 -24.82 15.44
C ASN A 84 -4.38 -23.40 16.03
N ASN A 85 -3.59 -22.55 15.37
CA ASN A 85 -3.25 -21.18 15.77
C ASN A 85 -3.75 -20.13 14.77
N LEU A 86 -4.66 -20.49 13.87
CA LEU A 86 -5.11 -19.61 12.80
C LEU A 86 -5.68 -18.28 13.33
N LYS A 87 -6.49 -18.35 14.40
CA LYS A 87 -7.04 -17.16 15.07
C LYS A 87 -5.95 -16.27 15.64
N GLU A 88 -4.90 -16.85 16.22
CA GLU A 88 -3.76 -16.12 16.75
C GLU A 88 -3.01 -15.40 15.63
N LEU A 89 -2.77 -16.07 14.50
CA LEU A 89 -2.10 -15.50 13.33
C LEU A 89 -2.86 -14.30 12.75
N PHE A 90 -4.20 -14.39 12.67
CA PHE A 90 -5.03 -13.25 12.26
C PHE A 90 -4.95 -12.10 13.27
N MET A 91 -5.09 -12.39 14.56
CA MET A 91 -5.00 -11.35 15.61
C MET A 91 -3.63 -10.67 15.61
N GLU A 92 -2.54 -11.40 15.41
CA GLU A 92 -1.18 -10.84 15.30
C GLU A 92 -1.03 -9.98 14.04
N ALA A 93 -1.55 -10.46 12.91
CA ALA A 93 -1.52 -9.71 11.66
C ALA A 93 -2.28 -8.37 11.77
N GLU A 94 -3.46 -8.37 12.40
CA GLU A 94 -4.29 -7.19 12.63
C GLU A 94 -3.72 -6.28 13.73
N LYS A 95 -3.25 -6.83 14.85
CA LYS A 95 -2.69 -6.05 15.96
C LYS A 95 -1.52 -5.19 15.52
N LEU A 96 -0.64 -5.71 14.66
CA LEU A 96 0.47 -4.95 14.09
C LEU A 96 0.01 -3.80 13.18
N VAL A 97 -1.15 -3.94 12.53
CA VAL A 97 -1.77 -2.82 11.80
C VAL A 97 -2.16 -1.75 12.84
N PHE A 98 -2.92 -2.14 13.87
CA PHE A 98 -3.44 -1.19 14.86
C PHE A 98 -2.40 -0.53 15.77
N GLU A 99 -1.33 -1.23 16.15
CA GLU A 99 -0.25 -0.65 16.99
C GLU A 99 0.54 0.43 16.24
N HIS A 100 0.59 0.35 14.90
CA HIS A 100 1.27 1.33 14.05
C HIS A 100 0.34 2.41 13.47
N THR A 101 -0.97 2.35 13.74
CA THR A 101 -1.97 3.32 13.22
C THR A 101 -2.29 4.47 14.15
N VAL A 102 -1.57 4.65 15.26
CA VAL A 102 -1.75 5.81 16.17
C VAL A 102 -1.57 7.16 15.42
N LYS A 103 -1.02 7.14 14.19
CA LYS A 103 -0.85 8.29 13.28
C LYS A 103 -1.47 8.09 11.89
N ALA A 104 -2.34 7.09 11.71
CA ALA A 104 -3.02 6.86 10.44
C ALA A 104 -4.27 7.74 10.34
N ASP A 105 -4.48 8.34 9.18
CA ASP A 105 -5.65 9.17 8.89
C ASP A 105 -6.85 8.29 8.53
N ASN A 106 -6.59 7.15 7.88
CA ASN A 106 -7.63 6.23 7.43
C ASN A 106 -7.07 4.80 7.23
N ILE A 107 -7.93 3.78 7.35
CA ILE A 107 -7.57 2.38 7.12
C ILE A 107 -8.61 1.76 6.19
N ILE A 108 -8.15 1.29 5.03
CA ILE A 108 -8.98 0.68 3.99
C ILE A 108 -8.67 -0.80 3.93
N TRP A 109 -9.69 -1.62 4.15
CA TRP A 109 -9.61 -3.08 4.03
C TRP A 109 -10.20 -3.54 2.70
N ARG A 110 -9.53 -4.48 2.05
CA ARG A 110 -10.03 -5.16 0.86
C ARG A 110 -9.91 -6.67 1.08
N ASP A 111 -11.05 -7.34 1.06
CA ASP A 111 -11.08 -8.79 1.11
C ASP A 111 -10.55 -9.39 -0.19
N PHE A 112 -9.83 -10.50 -0.08
CA PHE A 112 -9.27 -11.24 -1.20
C PHE A 112 -9.64 -12.72 -1.08
N SER A 113 -10.16 -13.28 -2.16
CA SER A 113 -10.51 -14.70 -2.23
C SER A 113 -10.24 -15.25 -3.63
N ASN A 114 -9.45 -16.32 -3.70
CA ASN A 114 -9.25 -17.12 -4.89
C ASN A 114 -9.58 -18.57 -4.54
N THR A 115 -10.78 -19.01 -4.91
CA THR A 115 -11.27 -20.37 -4.63
C THR A 115 -10.52 -21.44 -5.41
N ASN A 116 -10.03 -21.13 -6.61
CA ASN A 116 -9.31 -22.08 -7.47
C ASN A 116 -7.98 -22.51 -6.83
N HIS A 117 -7.29 -21.57 -6.17
CA HIS A 117 -6.01 -21.83 -5.50
C HIS A 117 -6.13 -21.92 -3.97
N LYS A 118 -7.36 -21.87 -3.43
CA LYS A 118 -7.65 -21.83 -1.99
C LYS A 118 -6.84 -20.76 -1.28
N VAL A 119 -6.84 -19.54 -1.79
CA VAL A 119 -6.18 -18.40 -1.16
C VAL A 119 -7.25 -17.48 -0.61
N TYR A 120 -7.25 -17.27 0.71
CA TYR A 120 -8.20 -16.38 1.39
C TYR A 120 -7.42 -15.41 2.25
N GLY A 121 -7.77 -14.13 2.20
CA GLY A 121 -6.97 -13.12 2.87
C GLY A 121 -7.58 -11.73 2.79
N LYS A 122 -6.82 -10.75 3.28
CA LYS A 122 -7.17 -9.34 3.19
C LYS A 122 -5.94 -8.51 2.88
N LEU A 123 -6.14 -7.47 2.10
CA LEU A 123 -5.20 -6.37 1.92
C LEU A 123 -5.67 -5.21 2.79
N CYS A 124 -4.75 -4.59 3.51
CA CYS A 124 -4.93 -3.41 4.32
C CYS A 124 -4.09 -2.28 3.74
N GLN A 125 -4.71 -1.15 3.44
CA GLN A 125 -4.05 0.09 3.09
C GLN A 125 -4.25 1.07 4.24
N ILE A 126 -3.15 1.65 4.71
CA ILE A 126 -3.12 2.64 5.77
C ILE A 126 -2.75 3.96 5.11
N GLU A 127 -3.59 4.98 5.25
CA GLU A 127 -3.31 6.34 4.76
C GLU A 127 -2.71 7.18 5.89
N GLY A 128 -1.72 8.01 5.57
CA GLY A 128 -1.03 8.87 6.55
C GLY A 128 0.37 8.39 6.91
N ASN A 129 0.98 8.95 7.95
CA ASN A 129 2.39 8.67 8.29
C ASN A 129 2.55 7.40 9.16
N ALA A 130 2.23 6.25 8.59
CA ALA A 130 2.40 4.92 9.18
C ALA A 130 3.76 4.29 8.84
N ALA A 131 4.21 3.36 9.70
CA ALA A 131 5.44 2.59 9.48
C ALA A 131 5.36 1.65 8.27
N SER A 132 4.16 1.16 7.95
CA SER A 132 3.87 0.33 6.79
C SER A 132 2.54 0.75 6.17
N GLN A 133 2.57 1.20 4.92
CA GLN A 133 1.40 1.77 4.23
C GLN A 133 0.47 0.70 3.64
N VAL A 134 1.04 -0.45 3.27
CA VAL A 134 0.29 -1.57 2.68
C VAL A 134 0.72 -2.85 3.37
N GLN A 135 -0.26 -3.64 3.80
CA GLN A 135 -0.05 -4.96 4.38
C GLN A 135 -1.05 -5.93 3.78
N PHE A 136 -0.71 -7.20 3.64
CA PHE A 136 -1.69 -8.24 3.39
C PHE A 136 -1.41 -9.46 4.25
N HIS A 137 -2.43 -10.28 4.40
CA HIS A 137 -2.26 -11.66 4.84
C HIS A 137 -3.08 -12.58 3.95
N ALA A 138 -2.64 -13.83 3.80
CA ALA A 138 -3.28 -14.85 2.99
C ALA A 138 -3.08 -16.23 3.61
N THR A 139 -4.08 -17.10 3.51
CA THR A 139 -4.07 -18.46 4.04
C THR A 139 -4.90 -19.42 3.20
N ASP A 140 -4.55 -20.70 3.25
CA ASP A 140 -5.38 -21.81 2.75
C ASP A 140 -6.39 -22.32 3.79
N SER A 141 -6.45 -21.67 4.96
CA SER A 141 -7.22 -22.05 6.15
C SER A 141 -6.76 -23.33 6.86
N THR A 142 -5.81 -24.11 6.29
CA THR A 142 -5.46 -25.44 6.81
C THR A 142 -4.00 -25.61 7.19
N LYS A 143 -3.06 -25.12 6.37
CA LYS A 143 -1.62 -25.40 6.52
C LYS A 143 -0.74 -24.16 6.40
N HIS A 144 -1.14 -23.18 5.62
CA HIS A 144 -0.27 -22.09 5.19
C HIS A 144 -0.85 -20.74 5.61
N PHE A 145 0.00 -19.88 6.16
CA PHE A 145 -0.31 -18.49 6.43
C PHE A 145 0.87 -17.61 6.01
N ILE A 146 0.60 -16.61 5.18
CA ILE A 146 1.57 -15.63 4.71
C ILE A 146 1.10 -14.25 5.11
N LYS A 147 2.05 -13.42 5.52
CA LYS A 147 1.89 -11.98 5.71
C LYS A 147 2.90 -11.24 4.84
N GLY A 148 2.46 -10.22 4.12
CA GLY A 148 3.32 -9.24 3.44
C GLY A 148 3.16 -7.87 4.06
N ALA A 149 4.27 -7.16 4.30
CA ALA A 149 4.25 -5.79 4.81
C ALA A 149 5.26 -4.90 4.07
N LEU A 150 4.82 -3.72 3.67
CA LEU A 150 5.62 -2.72 2.95
C LEU A 150 6.39 -1.83 3.93
N PHE A 151 7.70 -1.79 3.79
CA PHE A 151 8.58 -0.91 4.55
C PHE A 151 9.34 0.05 3.61
N PHE A 152 9.49 1.30 4.03
CA PHE A 152 10.38 2.26 3.39
C PHE A 152 11.63 2.46 4.25
N TYR A 153 12.81 2.55 3.62
CA TYR A 153 14.08 2.81 4.32
C TYR A 153 14.26 4.28 4.75
N ALA A 154 13.34 5.16 4.35
CA ALA A 154 13.34 6.58 4.70
C ALA A 154 12.19 6.91 5.64
N LYS A 155 12.35 7.97 6.45
CA LYS A 155 11.26 8.48 7.30
C LYS A 155 10.07 8.85 6.40
N PRO A 156 8.88 8.27 6.63
CA PRO A 156 7.75 8.46 5.73
C PRO A 156 7.28 9.92 5.76
N ASN A 157 7.23 10.51 4.58
CA ASN A 157 6.39 11.66 4.27
C ASN A 157 5.36 11.16 3.25
N TYR A 158 4.14 10.90 3.71
CA TYR A 158 3.10 10.24 2.93
C TYR A 158 2.95 10.83 1.51
N ASP A 159 2.82 12.15 1.39
CA ASP A 159 2.64 12.84 0.10
C ASP A 159 3.79 12.57 -0.88
N SER A 160 5.01 12.40 -0.39
CA SER A 160 6.19 12.15 -1.22
C SER A 160 6.32 10.68 -1.63
N ILE A 161 5.87 9.75 -0.79
CA ILE A 161 5.97 8.31 -1.04
C ILE A 161 4.71 7.74 -1.69
N PHE A 162 3.60 8.47 -1.71
CA PHE A 162 2.31 8.00 -2.22
C PHE A 162 2.40 7.35 -3.61
N PRO A 163 3.10 7.93 -4.61
CA PRO A 163 3.21 7.29 -5.92
C PRO A 163 3.99 5.96 -5.87
N ALA A 164 4.99 5.83 -4.99
CA ALA A 164 5.73 4.59 -4.77
C ALA A 164 4.89 3.56 -4.00
N VAL A 165 4.07 4.01 -3.04
CA VAL A 165 3.10 3.16 -2.34
C VAL A 165 2.10 2.57 -3.33
N GLU A 166 1.53 3.38 -4.22
CA GLU A 166 0.59 2.91 -5.24
C GLU A 166 1.24 1.91 -6.22
N TYR A 167 2.49 2.16 -6.60
CA TYR A 167 3.25 1.23 -7.44
C TYR A 167 3.43 -0.13 -6.77
N ILE A 168 3.97 -0.15 -5.55
CA ILE A 168 4.23 -1.41 -4.82
C ILE A 168 2.91 -2.09 -4.41
N LYS A 169 1.85 -1.32 -4.15
CA LYS A 169 0.52 -1.87 -3.87
C LYS A 169 0.00 -2.72 -5.05
N LYS A 170 0.18 -2.26 -6.29
CA LYS A 170 -0.20 -3.04 -7.48
C LYS A 170 0.57 -4.35 -7.54
N ASP A 171 1.86 -4.31 -7.24
CA ASP A 171 2.69 -5.51 -7.19
C ASP A 171 2.24 -6.47 -6.06
N MET A 172 1.98 -5.96 -4.85
CA MET A 172 1.45 -6.77 -3.74
C MET A 172 0.08 -7.41 -4.05
N VAL A 173 -0.80 -6.69 -4.77
CA VAL A 173 -2.07 -7.28 -5.25
C VAL A 173 -1.80 -8.40 -6.24
N LYS A 174 -0.88 -8.19 -7.19
CA LYS A 174 -0.49 -9.21 -8.17
C LYS A 174 0.16 -10.44 -7.50
N MET A 175 0.95 -10.25 -6.45
CA MET A 175 1.48 -11.34 -5.62
C MET A 175 0.36 -12.15 -4.98
N MET A 176 -0.68 -11.50 -4.44
CA MET A 176 -1.84 -12.21 -3.88
C MET A 176 -2.65 -12.95 -4.96
N GLU A 177 -2.83 -12.34 -6.13
CA GLU A 177 -3.55 -12.93 -7.28
C GLU A 177 -2.87 -14.18 -7.84
N SER A 178 -1.55 -14.14 -7.94
CA SER A 178 -0.71 -15.22 -8.46
C SER A 178 -0.32 -16.26 -7.41
N LEU A 179 -0.64 -16.03 -6.12
CA LEU A 179 -0.26 -16.89 -5.01
C LEU A 179 -0.83 -18.31 -5.18
N LYS A 180 0.06 -19.31 -5.08
CA LYS A 180 -0.28 -20.73 -5.07
C LYS A 180 0.50 -21.44 -3.97
N TRP A 181 -0.16 -22.36 -3.28
CA TRP A 181 0.44 -23.22 -2.25
C TRP A 181 1.12 -24.44 -2.89
N ARG A 182 2.22 -24.92 -2.28
CA ARG A 182 2.91 -26.15 -2.68
C ARG A 182 2.84 -27.20 -1.57
#